data_AF-A0A6P6EJ24-F1
#
_entry.id   AF-A0A6P6EJ24-F1
#
_cell.length_a   1.000
_cell.length_b   1.000
_cell.length_c   1.000
_cell.angle_alpha   90.00
_cell.angle_beta   90.00
_cell.angle_gamma   90.00
#
_symmetry.space_group_name_H-M   'P 1'
#
loop_
_entity.id
_entity.type
_entity.pdbx_description
1 polymer ?
#
loop_
_entity_poly.entity_id
_entity_poly.type
_entity_poly.pdbx_seq_one_letter_code
_entity_poly.pdbx_strand_id
1 'polypeptide(L)'
;MVNKIFSNISSIHAFHSKFLLPELEKRMQEWDTTPRIGDILQKLAPFLKMYGEYVKGFDNAMELVKNMTERVPQFKSVIEDIQKQEICGSLTLQHHMLEPVQRIPRYEMLLKDYLRKLPANSPDWSDAKKSLEIISTAASHSNSAIRKMENLKKLLEIYEMLGEEEDIVNPSNELIKEGQILKLAARNTSAQERYLFLFNNMLLYCVPRFSLVGSKFTVRNRVGIDGMKIVETHNEEYPHTFQVSGKERTLELQASSEQDKEEWIKALQETIDAFHQRHETFRNAIAKDNDIHSEVSTAELGKRAPRWIRDNEVTMCMKCRESFNALTRRRHHCRACGHVVCWKCSDYKAQLEYDGGKWSKVCRDCYQIISGLSDSEEKKRRGILEIESAEVSGNSVVCSFLQYMEKSKPWQKAWCVIPKQDPLVLYMYGAPQDVRAQATIPLLGYLVDDMPRSADLPHSFKLTQSKSVHSFAADSEELKQKWLKIILLAVTGETPDGPDEQLAGLDEPPEPKNKSEC
;
A
#
# COMPACT_ATOMS: atom_id res chain seq x y z
N MET A 1 24.88 19.27 -20.94
CA MET A 1 23.87 18.30 -20.46
C MET A 1 23.66 18.45 -18.96
N VAL A 2 24.71 18.26 -18.14
CA VAL A 2 24.72 18.51 -16.69
C VAL A 2 24.17 19.91 -16.33
N ASN A 3 24.60 20.96 -17.06
CA ASN A 3 24.10 22.33 -16.84
C ASN A 3 22.58 22.49 -17.04
N LYS A 4 21.93 21.61 -17.82
CA LYS A 4 20.47 21.64 -17.99
C LYS A 4 19.73 20.96 -16.83
N ILE A 5 20.39 20.02 -16.14
CA ILE A 5 19.84 19.35 -14.96
C ILE A 5 19.97 20.25 -13.73
N PHE A 6 21.14 20.90 -13.59
CA PHE A 6 21.49 21.60 -12.37
C PHE A 6 21.35 23.13 -12.45
N SER A 7 21.00 23.66 -13.63
CA SER A 7 20.80 25.11 -13.85
C SER A 7 21.94 25.93 -13.23
N ASN A 8 21.61 26.88 -12.36
CA ASN A 8 22.53 27.73 -11.63
C ASN A 8 22.80 27.27 -10.17
N ILE A 9 22.67 25.97 -9.85
CA ILE A 9 22.86 25.45 -8.47
C ILE A 9 24.23 25.80 -7.89
N SER A 10 25.29 25.81 -8.71
CA SER A 10 26.64 26.16 -8.25
C SER A 10 26.71 27.59 -7.72
N SER A 11 25.96 28.51 -8.34
CA SER A 11 25.85 29.90 -7.90
C SER A 11 25.07 29.96 -6.58
N ILE A 12 23.97 29.20 -6.45
CA ILE A 12 23.18 29.13 -5.22
C ILE A 12 24.05 28.59 -4.07
N HIS A 13 24.77 27.50 -4.31
CA HIS A 13 25.68 26.92 -3.34
C HIS A 13 26.79 27.93 -2.92
N ALA A 14 27.39 28.64 -3.89
CA ALA A 14 28.40 29.65 -3.60
C ALA A 14 27.84 30.80 -2.75
N PHE A 15 26.61 31.25 -3.01
CA PHE A 15 25.95 32.26 -2.19
C PHE A 15 25.80 31.78 -0.73
N HIS A 16 25.30 30.56 -0.50
CA HIS A 16 25.11 30.04 0.85
C HIS A 16 26.42 29.77 1.58
N SER A 17 27.34 29.04 0.94
CA SER A 17 28.59 28.61 1.56
C SER A 17 29.58 29.75 1.82
N LYS A 18 29.62 30.77 0.95
CA LYS A 18 30.64 31.84 1.03
C LYS A 18 30.13 33.13 1.66
N PHE A 19 28.82 33.35 1.71
CA PHE A 19 28.26 34.62 2.17
C PHE A 19 27.24 34.44 3.29
N LEU A 20 26.14 33.72 3.06
CA LEU A 20 25.05 33.68 4.03
C LEU A 20 25.42 32.92 5.31
N LEU A 21 25.93 31.70 5.18
CA LEU A 21 26.27 30.88 6.35
C LEU A 21 27.38 31.51 7.20
N PRO A 22 28.52 31.97 6.63
CA PRO A 22 29.58 32.58 7.43
C PRO A 22 29.13 33.84 8.19
N GLU A 23 28.31 34.70 7.58
CA GLU A 23 27.78 35.90 8.25
C GLU A 23 26.84 35.52 9.42
N LEU A 24 26.00 34.50 9.24
CA LEU A 24 25.13 33.99 10.31
C LEU A 24 25.91 33.32 11.44
N GLU A 25 26.91 32.48 11.11
CA GLU A 25 27.77 31.83 12.11
C GLU A 25 28.54 32.86 12.93
N LYS A 26 29.13 33.87 12.28
CA LYS A 26 29.78 34.98 12.96
C LYS A 26 28.81 35.71 13.89
N ARG A 27 27.58 35.98 13.42
CA ARG A 27 26.55 36.63 14.24
C ARG A 27 26.17 35.80 15.47
N MET A 28 26.15 34.47 15.36
CA MET A 28 25.90 33.60 16.51
C MET A 28 27.03 33.65 17.54
N GLN A 29 28.29 33.83 17.10
CA GLN A 29 29.43 34.01 18.00
C GLN A 29 29.40 35.36 18.73
N GLU A 30 28.85 36.40 18.10
CA GLU A 30 28.81 37.78 18.62
C GLU A 30 27.42 38.16 19.17
N TRP A 31 26.55 37.17 19.45
CA TRP A 31 25.13 37.40 19.73
C TRP A 31 24.88 38.35 20.91
N ASP A 32 25.67 38.23 21.98
CA ASP A 32 25.52 39.07 23.18
C ASP A 32 25.75 40.55 22.91
N THR A 33 26.54 40.88 21.89
CA THR A 33 26.84 42.27 21.50
C THR A 33 25.87 42.78 20.44
N THR A 34 25.43 41.91 19.53
CA THR A 34 24.60 42.28 18.38
C THR A 34 23.48 41.23 18.18
N PRO A 35 22.43 41.21 19.03
CA PRO A 35 21.40 40.16 19.02
C PRO A 35 20.34 40.43 17.95
N ARG A 36 20.75 40.42 16.68
CA ARG A 36 19.88 40.62 15.52
C ARG A 36 20.30 39.73 14.36
N ILE A 37 19.44 39.50 13.37
CA ILE A 37 19.79 38.78 12.12
C ILE A 37 19.13 39.41 10.89
N GLY A 38 18.14 40.28 11.07
CA GLY A 38 17.40 40.92 9.99
C GLY A 38 18.28 41.79 9.11
N ASP A 39 19.31 42.45 9.65
CA ASP A 39 20.29 43.24 8.89
C ASP A 39 21.10 42.38 7.89
N ILE A 40 21.54 41.19 8.31
CA ILE A 40 22.22 40.23 7.43
C ILE A 40 21.27 39.77 6.33
N LEU A 41 20.06 39.37 6.70
CA LEU A 41 19.07 38.89 5.74
C LEU A 41 18.63 40.00 4.79
N GLN A 42 18.53 41.25 5.23
CA GLN A 42 18.16 42.38 4.39
C GLN A 42 19.23 42.66 3.34
N LYS A 43 20.51 42.63 3.76
CA LYS A 43 21.67 42.77 2.87
C LYS A 43 21.72 41.67 1.81
N LEU A 44 21.38 40.43 2.18
CA LEU A 44 21.59 39.25 1.33
C LEU A 44 20.33 38.77 0.59
N ALA A 45 19.13 39.11 1.03
CA ALA A 45 17.86 38.72 0.42
C ALA A 45 17.72 39.10 -1.06
N PRO A 46 18.24 40.24 -1.56
CA PRO A 46 18.18 40.57 -2.98
C PRO A 46 18.82 39.50 -3.89
N PHE A 47 19.84 38.79 -3.40
CA PHE A 47 20.52 37.74 -4.17
C PHE A 47 19.68 36.47 -4.29
N LEU A 48 18.69 36.26 -3.41
CA LEU A 48 17.78 35.11 -3.48
C LEU A 48 16.92 35.12 -4.76
N LYS A 49 16.83 36.24 -5.48
CA LYS A 49 16.20 36.30 -6.81
C LYS A 49 16.80 35.31 -7.82
N MET A 50 18.05 34.89 -7.63
CA MET A 50 18.70 33.87 -8.46
C MET A 50 17.98 32.50 -8.43
N TYR A 51 17.21 32.23 -7.36
CA TYR A 51 16.38 31.02 -7.28
C TYR A 51 15.29 30.99 -8.34
N GLY A 52 14.84 32.15 -8.83
CA GLY A 52 13.86 32.21 -9.91
C GLY A 52 14.33 31.49 -11.18
N GLU A 53 15.63 31.58 -11.50
CA GLU A 53 16.22 30.87 -12.64
C GLU A 53 16.26 29.35 -12.42
N TYR A 54 16.64 28.90 -11.21
CA TYR A 54 16.62 27.48 -10.84
C TYR A 54 15.21 26.91 -10.93
N VAL A 55 14.25 27.59 -10.30
CA VAL A 55 12.85 27.19 -10.22
C VAL A 55 12.20 27.16 -11.59
N LYS A 56 12.46 28.17 -12.45
CA LYS A 56 11.94 28.20 -13.83
C LYS A 56 12.41 27.01 -14.67
N GLY A 57 13.63 26.53 -14.44
CA GLY A 57 14.20 25.38 -15.15
C GLY A 57 13.86 24.01 -14.53
N PHE A 58 13.25 23.99 -13.35
CA PHE A 58 13.14 22.78 -12.53
C PHE A 58 12.32 21.66 -13.18
N ASP A 59 11.14 21.97 -13.74
CA ASP A 59 10.28 20.95 -14.36
C ASP A 59 11.00 20.26 -15.54
N ASN A 60 11.66 21.05 -16.39
CA ASN A 60 12.45 20.54 -17.51
C ASN A 60 13.64 19.70 -17.05
N ALA A 61 14.30 20.10 -15.96
CA ALA A 61 15.41 19.35 -15.38
C ALA A 61 14.96 17.99 -14.82
N MET A 62 13.83 17.95 -14.11
CA MET A 62 13.23 16.73 -13.56
C MET A 62 12.84 15.75 -14.67
N GLU A 63 12.20 16.25 -15.73
CA GLU A 63 11.84 15.44 -16.90
C GLU A 63 13.09 14.92 -17.62
N LEU A 64 14.13 15.75 -17.76
CA LEU A 64 15.39 15.34 -18.36
C LEU A 64 16.07 14.24 -17.55
N VAL A 65 16.16 14.37 -16.22
CA VAL A 65 16.72 13.33 -15.33
C VAL A 65 15.94 12.03 -15.48
N LYS A 66 14.60 12.09 -15.48
CA LYS A 66 13.74 10.92 -15.68
C LYS A 66 14.05 10.24 -17.02
N ASN A 67 14.00 11.00 -18.11
CA ASN A 67 14.24 10.49 -19.46
C ASN A 67 15.64 9.86 -19.60
N MET A 68 16.66 10.49 -19.02
CA MET A 68 18.04 9.97 -19.04
C MET A 68 18.20 8.71 -18.21
N THR A 69 17.57 8.65 -17.04
CA THR A 69 17.58 7.45 -16.17
C THR A 69 16.90 6.26 -16.85
N GLU A 70 15.85 6.51 -17.63
CA GLU A 70 15.13 5.46 -18.35
C GLU A 70 15.85 5.00 -19.63
N ARG A 71 16.45 5.93 -20.39
CA ARG A 71 17.00 5.66 -21.73
C ARG A 71 18.49 5.37 -21.75
N VAL A 72 19.24 5.77 -20.73
CA VAL A 72 20.72 5.68 -20.72
C VAL A 72 21.17 4.83 -19.52
N PRO A 73 21.43 3.52 -19.71
CA PRO A 73 21.80 2.61 -18.62
C PRO A 73 23.05 3.05 -17.83
N GLN A 74 24.04 3.65 -18.51
CA GLN A 74 25.24 4.18 -17.86
C GLN A 74 24.91 5.34 -16.92
N PHE A 75 24.03 6.25 -17.33
CA PHE A 75 23.57 7.36 -16.48
C PHE A 75 22.83 6.81 -15.26
N LYS A 76 21.92 5.85 -15.46
CA LYS A 76 21.21 5.17 -14.37
C LYS A 76 22.15 4.53 -13.36
N SER A 77 23.16 3.76 -13.82
CA SER A 77 24.15 3.13 -12.93
C SER A 77 24.88 4.17 -12.09
N VAL A 78 25.36 5.26 -12.71
CA VAL A 78 26.05 6.33 -11.99
C VAL A 78 25.15 6.96 -10.91
N ILE A 79 23.89 7.24 -11.24
CA ILE A 79 22.94 7.79 -10.25
C ILE A 79 22.67 6.80 -9.12
N GLU A 80 22.45 5.52 -9.43
CA GLU A 80 22.22 4.49 -8.42
C GLU A 80 23.43 4.31 -7.50
N ASP A 81 24.64 4.37 -8.03
CA ASP A 81 25.87 4.23 -7.25
C ASP A 81 26.13 5.45 -6.36
N ILE A 82 25.82 6.66 -6.84
CA ILE A 82 25.89 7.87 -6.02
C ILE A 82 24.84 7.82 -4.90
N GLN A 83 23.58 7.48 -5.21
CA GLN A 83 22.49 7.44 -4.23
C GLN A 83 22.68 6.40 -3.11
N LYS A 84 23.50 5.36 -3.35
CA LYS A 84 23.88 4.37 -2.31
C LYS A 84 24.87 4.93 -1.30
N GLN A 85 25.54 6.05 -1.60
CA GLN A 85 26.49 6.64 -0.68
C GLN A 85 25.77 7.19 0.55
N GLU A 86 26.37 7.01 1.72
CA GLU A 86 25.81 7.45 3.00
C GLU A 86 25.50 8.95 3.00
N ILE A 87 26.30 9.77 2.30
CA ILE A 87 26.10 11.21 2.16
C ILE A 87 24.76 11.60 1.50
N CYS A 88 24.16 10.70 0.71
CA CYS A 88 22.85 10.93 0.09
C CYS A 88 21.68 10.64 1.04
N GLY A 89 21.92 10.09 2.24
CA GLY A 89 20.86 9.91 3.24
C GLY A 89 19.68 9.04 2.79
N SER A 90 19.92 8.08 1.87
CA SER A 90 18.88 7.26 1.22
C SER A 90 17.86 8.04 0.38
N LEU A 91 18.16 9.30 0.01
CA LEU A 91 17.33 10.12 -0.86
C LEU A 91 17.74 9.98 -2.32
N THR A 92 16.80 10.21 -3.24
CA THR A 92 17.11 10.20 -4.69
C THR A 92 17.64 11.56 -5.15
N LEU A 93 18.30 11.60 -6.30
CA LEU A 93 18.76 12.86 -6.91
C LEU A 93 17.61 13.88 -7.04
N GLN A 94 16.43 13.43 -7.44
CA GLN A 94 15.24 14.28 -7.55
C GLN A 94 14.81 14.89 -6.21
N HIS A 95 14.98 14.17 -5.10
CA HIS A 95 14.71 14.71 -3.77
C HIS A 95 15.69 15.83 -3.43
N HIS A 96 17.00 15.62 -3.63
CA HIS A 96 17.99 16.66 -3.41
C HIS A 96 17.83 17.88 -4.33
N MET A 97 17.39 17.66 -5.59
CA MET A 97 17.09 18.75 -6.51
C MET A 97 15.93 19.63 -6.03
N LEU A 98 15.06 19.12 -5.15
CA LEU A 98 13.93 19.86 -4.58
C LEU A 98 14.33 20.76 -3.40
N GLU A 99 15.40 20.44 -2.67
CA GLU A 99 15.84 21.19 -1.48
C GLU A 99 16.07 22.70 -1.75
N PRO A 100 16.68 23.13 -2.88
CA PRO A 100 16.79 24.55 -3.20
C PRO A 100 15.41 25.21 -3.37
N VAL A 101 14.45 24.51 -3.97
CA VAL A 101 13.07 25.02 -4.13
C VAL A 101 12.40 25.20 -2.76
N GLN A 102 12.64 24.26 -1.84
CA GLN A 102 12.12 24.32 -0.45
C GLN A 102 12.74 25.43 0.40
N ARG A 103 13.92 25.92 0.03
CA ARG A 103 14.69 26.83 0.89
C ARG A 103 14.04 28.21 1.03
N ILE A 104 13.47 28.74 -0.04
CA ILE A 104 12.86 30.09 -0.04
C ILE A 104 11.61 30.16 0.85
N PRO A 105 10.63 29.23 0.75
CA PRO A 105 9.49 29.18 1.66
C PRO A 105 9.90 29.03 3.13
N ARG A 106 10.94 28.23 3.39
CA ARG A 106 11.42 28.02 4.75
C ARG A 106 11.95 29.31 5.36
N TYR A 107 12.68 30.14 4.60
CA TYR A 107 13.10 31.46 5.08
C TYR A 107 11.93 32.39 5.34
N GLU A 108 10.91 32.38 4.49
CA GLU A 108 9.69 33.16 4.70
C GLU A 108 8.96 32.76 6.00
N MET A 109 8.82 31.46 6.26
CA MET A 109 8.20 30.94 7.49
C MET A 109 9.00 31.31 8.73
N LEU A 110 10.30 31.07 8.71
CA LEU A 110 11.20 31.38 9.83
C LEU A 110 11.19 32.88 10.14
N LEU A 111 11.18 33.75 9.12
CA LEU A 111 11.10 35.20 9.30
C LEU A 111 9.75 35.67 9.84
N LYS A 112 8.63 35.07 9.40
CA LYS A 112 7.30 35.35 9.95
C LYS A 112 7.24 35.01 11.44
N ASP A 113 7.76 33.86 11.81
CA ASP A 113 7.82 33.43 13.21
C ASP A 113 8.79 34.28 14.04
N TYR A 114 9.92 34.66 13.46
CA TYR A 114 10.88 35.57 14.08
C TYR A 114 10.25 36.93 14.38
N LEU A 115 9.56 37.54 13.40
CA LEU A 115 8.85 38.81 13.59
C LEU A 115 7.74 38.73 14.63
N ARG A 116 7.05 37.59 14.75
CA ARG A 116 6.01 37.39 15.77
C ARG A 116 6.59 37.34 17.19
N LYS A 117 7.81 36.82 17.33
CA LYS A 117 8.50 36.66 18.63
C LYS A 117 9.41 37.84 18.99
N LEU A 118 9.75 38.68 18.02
CA LEU A 118 10.53 39.88 18.26
C LEU A 118 9.75 40.89 19.13
N PRO A 119 10.39 41.51 20.14
CA PRO A 119 9.79 42.64 20.85
C PRO A 119 9.41 43.77 19.89
N ALA A 120 8.27 44.42 20.14
CA ALA A 120 7.77 45.51 19.28
C ALA A 120 8.76 46.68 19.11
N ASN A 121 9.64 46.89 20.10
CA ASN A 121 10.67 47.94 20.08
C ASN A 121 12.04 47.42 19.61
N SER A 122 12.12 46.19 19.09
CA SER A 122 13.40 45.64 18.63
C SER A 122 13.92 46.43 17.43
N PRO A 123 15.21 46.83 17.42
CA PRO A 123 15.81 47.47 16.26
C PRO A 123 15.83 46.56 15.03
N ASP A 124 15.74 45.24 15.23
CA ASP A 124 15.76 44.25 14.14
C ASP A 124 14.41 44.07 13.44
N TRP A 125 13.32 44.57 14.02
CA TRP A 125 11.97 44.36 13.48
C TRP A 125 11.84 44.95 12.07
N SER A 126 12.37 46.15 11.84
CA SER A 126 12.35 46.83 10.54
C SER A 126 13.13 46.06 9.47
N ASP A 127 14.33 45.58 9.81
CA ASP A 127 15.20 44.87 8.87
C ASP A 127 14.67 43.47 8.56
N ALA A 128 14.16 42.76 9.56
CA ALA A 128 13.49 41.47 9.38
C ALA A 128 12.20 41.60 8.54
N LYS A 129 11.42 42.68 8.74
CA LYS A 129 10.19 42.93 7.97
C LYS A 129 10.50 43.21 6.50
N LYS A 130 11.48 44.06 6.21
CA LYS A 130 11.95 44.33 4.83
C LYS A 130 12.52 43.07 4.17
N SER A 131 13.27 42.26 4.92
CA SER A 131 13.78 40.97 4.43
C SER A 131 12.65 40.04 3.99
N LEU A 132 11.60 39.95 4.81
CA LEU A 132 10.42 39.13 4.52
C LEU A 132 9.70 39.59 3.24
N GLU A 133 9.55 40.90 3.03
CA GLU A 133 8.94 41.46 1.81
C GLU A 133 9.73 41.11 0.54
N ILE A 134 11.07 41.20 0.60
CA ILE A 134 11.95 40.84 -0.52
C ILE A 134 11.84 39.35 -0.82
N ILE A 135 11.87 38.49 0.20
CA ILE A 135 11.77 37.03 0.06
C ILE A 135 10.41 36.61 -0.48
N SER A 136 9.33 37.21 0.02
CA SER A 136 7.96 36.99 -0.49
C SER A 136 7.83 37.38 -1.96
N THR A 137 8.44 38.50 -2.37
CA THR A 137 8.44 38.94 -3.78
C THR A 137 9.26 38.01 -4.67
N ALA A 138 10.40 37.49 -4.19
CA ALA A 138 11.19 36.51 -4.92
C ALA A 138 10.44 35.17 -5.08
N ALA A 139 9.63 34.79 -4.08
CA ALA A 139 8.75 33.63 -4.15
C ALA A 139 7.63 33.82 -5.19
N SER A 140 7.10 35.04 -5.36
CA SER A 140 5.89 35.31 -6.16
C SER A 140 6.10 35.47 -7.67
N HIS A 141 7.32 35.42 -8.19
CA HIS A 141 7.62 35.64 -9.62
C HIS A 141 7.52 34.37 -10.50
N SER A 142 6.86 33.28 -10.07
CA SER A 142 6.78 32.03 -10.85
C SER A 142 5.46 31.26 -10.63
N ASN A 143 4.32 31.72 -11.19
CA ASN A 143 2.95 31.26 -10.86
C ASN A 143 2.67 29.74 -10.75
N SER A 144 3.22 28.88 -11.62
CA SER A 144 3.05 27.42 -11.48
C SER A 144 3.96 26.81 -10.41
N ALA A 145 5.15 27.37 -10.25
CA ALA A 145 6.06 27.00 -9.17
C ALA A 145 5.61 27.54 -7.83
N ILE A 146 4.96 28.72 -7.77
CA ILE A 146 4.32 29.27 -6.57
C ILE A 146 3.26 28.31 -6.06
N ARG A 147 2.35 27.83 -6.91
CA ARG A 147 1.32 26.87 -6.48
C ARG A 147 1.93 25.56 -5.98
N LYS A 148 2.94 25.03 -6.66
CA LYS A 148 3.70 23.87 -6.19
C LYS A 148 4.44 24.16 -4.88
N MET A 149 4.91 25.38 -4.69
CA MET A 149 5.66 25.83 -3.52
C MET A 149 4.76 26.12 -2.32
N GLU A 150 3.54 26.64 -2.53
CA GLU A 150 2.48 26.77 -1.53
C GLU A 150 1.97 25.39 -1.11
N ASN A 151 1.72 24.49 -2.06
CA ASN A 151 1.38 23.10 -1.76
C ASN A 151 2.50 22.41 -0.97
N LEU A 152 3.76 22.56 -1.40
CA LEU A 152 4.91 21.99 -0.69
C LEU A 152 5.09 22.59 0.71
N LYS A 153 4.90 23.89 0.86
CA LYS A 153 4.90 24.57 2.16
C LYS A 153 3.83 24.00 3.08
N LYS A 154 2.61 23.82 2.58
CA LYS A 154 1.50 23.23 3.34
C LYS A 154 1.78 21.77 3.72
N LEU A 155 2.35 20.99 2.82
CA LEU A 155 2.78 19.61 3.10
C LEU A 155 3.85 19.55 4.20
N LEU A 156 4.81 20.47 4.19
CA LEU A 156 5.86 20.56 5.21
C LEU A 156 5.29 20.96 6.58
N GLU A 157 4.35 21.91 6.62
CA GLU A 157 3.63 22.26 7.86
C GLU A 157 2.91 21.04 8.43
N ILE A 158 2.23 20.25 7.58
CA ILE A 158 1.57 19.02 8.01
C ILE A 158 2.59 17.98 8.46
N TYR A 159 3.68 17.77 7.74
CA TYR A 159 4.73 16.83 8.11
C TYR A 159 5.34 17.16 9.49
N GLU A 160 5.58 18.44 9.76
CA GLU A 160 6.00 18.91 11.07
C GLU A 160 4.91 18.65 12.13
N MET A 161 3.64 18.90 11.82
CA MET A 161 2.53 18.59 12.73
C MET A 161 2.42 17.08 13.05
N LEU A 162 2.80 16.21 12.12
CA LEU A 162 2.77 14.75 12.28
C LEU A 162 4.01 14.18 13.00
N GLY A 163 5.06 14.98 13.23
CA GLY A 163 6.24 14.57 13.99
C GLY A 163 7.31 13.83 13.19
N GLU A 164 7.44 14.12 11.90
CA GLU A 164 8.55 13.65 11.02
C GLU A 164 8.63 12.13 10.75
N GLU A 165 7.76 11.31 11.34
CA GLU A 165 7.79 9.84 11.18
C GLU A 165 7.10 9.33 9.90
N GLU A 166 6.31 10.15 9.20
CA GLU A 166 5.40 9.70 8.13
C GLU A 166 5.80 10.24 6.75
N ASP A 167 6.06 9.34 5.77
CA ASP A 167 6.43 9.69 4.39
C ASP A 167 5.22 10.21 3.58
N ILE A 168 4.77 11.43 3.91
CA ILE A 168 3.70 12.17 3.23
C ILE A 168 4.26 13.27 2.31
N VAL A 169 5.57 13.52 2.35
CA VAL A 169 6.25 14.56 1.56
C VAL A 169 6.53 14.04 0.16
N ASN A 170 5.46 13.71 -0.57
CA ASN A 170 5.53 13.45 -2.01
C ASN A 170 5.08 14.71 -2.76
N PRO A 171 5.86 15.21 -3.74
CA PRO A 171 5.47 16.37 -4.56
C PRO A 171 4.14 16.20 -5.31
N SER A 172 3.66 14.96 -5.44
CA SER A 172 2.38 14.62 -6.09
C SER A 172 1.19 14.64 -5.13
N ASN A 173 1.42 14.71 -3.81
CA ASN A 173 0.36 14.81 -2.83
C ASN A 173 -0.17 16.25 -2.84
N GLU A 174 -1.48 16.39 -2.80
CA GLU A 174 -2.16 17.68 -2.73
C GLU A 174 -3.21 17.59 -1.63
N LEU A 175 -3.16 18.53 -0.68
CA LEU A 175 -4.14 18.61 0.39
C LEU A 175 -5.46 19.15 -0.17
N ILE A 176 -6.54 18.40 0.02
CA ILE A 176 -7.88 18.75 -0.45
C ILE A 176 -8.69 19.39 0.68
N LYS A 177 -8.71 18.78 1.87
CA LYS A 177 -9.43 19.30 3.05
C LYS A 177 -8.76 18.78 4.33
N GLU A 178 -8.80 19.58 5.38
CA GLU A 178 -8.38 19.19 6.73
C GLU A 178 -9.41 19.68 7.76
N GLY A 179 -9.52 19.01 8.90
CA GLY A 179 -10.44 19.44 9.94
C GLY A 179 -10.65 18.46 11.08
N GLN A 180 -11.31 18.95 12.12
CA GLN A 180 -11.73 18.16 13.26
C GLN A 180 -12.94 17.29 12.90
N ILE A 181 -12.99 16.09 13.45
CA ILE A 181 -14.10 15.16 13.28
C ILE A 181 -14.28 14.35 14.56
N LEU A 182 -15.49 13.92 14.86
CA LEU A 182 -15.73 12.93 15.92
C LEU A 182 -15.78 11.54 15.30
N LYS A 183 -15.01 10.60 15.85
CA LYS A 183 -15.06 9.18 15.47
C LYS A 183 -15.95 8.44 16.44
N LEU A 184 -16.98 7.79 15.92
CA LEU A 184 -17.90 6.97 16.69
C LEU A 184 -17.34 5.55 16.85
N ALA A 185 -17.40 5.00 18.07
CA ALA A 185 -16.96 3.65 18.34
C ALA A 185 -18.10 2.64 18.11
N ALA A 186 -17.83 1.63 17.28
CA ALA A 186 -18.83 0.63 16.87
C ALA A 186 -19.42 -0.21 18.02
N ARG A 187 -18.86 -0.17 19.23
CA ARG A 187 -19.25 -1.06 20.34
C ARG A 187 -19.71 -0.38 21.62
N ASN A 188 -19.46 0.91 21.81
CA ASN A 188 -19.62 1.53 23.14
C ASN A 188 -20.05 3.01 23.10
N THR A 189 -20.71 3.46 22.02
CA THR A 189 -21.25 4.83 21.83
C THR A 189 -20.28 5.99 22.14
N SER A 190 -19.01 5.72 22.43
CA SER A 190 -18.05 6.76 22.75
C SER A 190 -17.64 7.49 21.47
N ALA A 191 -17.88 8.80 21.44
CA ALA A 191 -17.34 9.72 20.44
C ALA A 191 -15.93 10.16 20.85
N GLN A 192 -14.99 10.12 19.91
CA GLN A 192 -13.59 10.49 20.16
C GLN A 192 -13.16 11.58 19.19
N GLU A 193 -12.57 12.67 19.71
CA GLU A 193 -12.05 13.76 18.88
C GLU A 193 -10.85 13.32 18.05
N ARG A 194 -10.92 13.61 16.75
CA ARG A 194 -9.94 13.23 15.74
C ARG A 194 -9.73 14.38 14.78
N TYR A 195 -8.66 14.25 14.00
CA TYR A 195 -8.32 15.20 12.96
C TYR A 195 -8.09 14.45 11.65
N LEU A 196 -8.65 14.94 10.56
CA LEU A 196 -8.51 14.36 9.24
C LEU A 196 -7.64 15.24 8.35
N PHE A 197 -6.78 14.61 7.55
CA PHE A 197 -6.14 15.24 6.40
C PHE A 197 -6.51 14.43 5.15
N LEU A 198 -7.32 15.03 4.28
CA LEU A 198 -7.68 14.44 2.99
C LEU A 198 -6.71 14.94 1.93
N PHE A 199 -5.99 14.00 1.31
CA PHE A 199 -5.14 14.21 0.15
C PHE A 199 -5.77 13.62 -1.11
N ASN A 200 -5.27 14.04 -2.27
CA ASN A 200 -5.70 13.56 -3.59
C ASN A 200 -5.54 12.04 -3.85
N ASN A 201 -4.88 11.30 -2.95
CA ASN A 201 -4.62 9.86 -3.04
C ASN A 201 -4.86 9.07 -1.73
N MET A 202 -5.09 9.75 -0.60
CA MET A 202 -5.32 9.12 0.70
C MET A 202 -6.03 10.04 1.70
N LEU A 203 -6.70 9.45 2.68
CA LEU A 203 -7.22 10.12 3.87
C LEU A 203 -6.41 9.66 5.09
N LEU A 204 -5.80 10.61 5.81
CA LEU A 204 -5.13 10.36 7.08
C LEU A 204 -6.10 10.62 8.23
N TYR A 205 -6.16 9.67 9.14
CA TYR A 205 -6.95 9.74 10.36
C TYR A 205 -6.01 9.84 11.57
N CYS A 206 -6.09 10.96 12.27
CA CYS A 206 -5.10 11.36 13.26
C CYS A 206 -5.71 11.60 14.64
N VAL A 207 -4.88 11.44 15.67
CA VAL A 207 -5.21 11.74 17.08
C VAL A 207 -4.38 12.93 17.54
N PRO A 208 -4.97 13.93 18.22
CA PRO A 208 -4.22 15.03 18.80
C PRO A 208 -3.18 14.54 19.80
N ARG A 209 -1.99 15.15 19.78
CA ARG A 209 -0.91 14.92 20.73
C ARG A 209 -0.63 16.21 21.47
N PHE A 210 -0.49 16.13 22.80
CA PHE A 210 -0.11 17.29 23.60
C PHE A 210 1.24 17.83 23.13
N SER A 211 1.28 19.14 22.89
CA SER A 211 2.49 19.87 22.52
C SER A 211 2.47 21.24 23.17
N LEU A 212 3.64 21.69 23.63
CA LEU A 212 3.84 23.04 24.16
C LEU A 212 3.88 24.10 23.04
N VAL A 213 4.07 23.66 21.79
CA VAL A 213 4.19 24.54 20.62
C VAL A 213 3.32 23.98 19.48
N GLY A 214 2.24 24.69 19.16
CA GLY A 214 1.33 24.36 18.06
C GLY A 214 0.56 23.05 18.24
N SER A 215 -0.28 22.74 17.27
CA SER A 215 -1.02 21.47 17.23
C SER A 215 -0.13 20.37 16.67
N LYS A 216 -0.01 19.24 17.38
CA LYS A 216 0.68 18.03 16.91
C LYS A 216 -0.30 16.87 16.84
N PHE A 217 -0.10 15.97 15.89
CA PHE A 217 -0.98 14.83 15.68
C PHE A 217 -0.17 13.55 15.45
N THR A 218 -0.77 12.40 15.79
CA THR A 218 -0.24 11.08 15.44
C THR A 218 -1.20 10.39 14.49
N VAL A 219 -0.69 9.88 13.36
CA VAL A 219 -1.48 9.11 12.40
C VAL A 219 -1.86 7.78 13.03
N ARG A 220 -3.15 7.45 13.04
CA ARG A 220 -3.68 6.17 13.52
C ARG A 220 -4.11 5.26 12.39
N ASN A 221 -4.52 5.82 11.27
CA ASN A 221 -4.94 5.05 10.11
C ASN A 221 -4.74 5.86 8.83
N ARG A 222 -4.45 5.14 7.75
CA ARG A 222 -4.34 5.67 6.39
C ARG A 222 -5.33 4.93 5.51
N VAL A 223 -6.24 5.65 4.89
CA VAL A 223 -7.25 5.09 3.99
C VAL A 223 -6.94 5.54 2.58
N GLY A 224 -6.57 4.60 1.70
CA GLY A 224 -6.36 4.92 0.27
C GLY A 224 -7.69 5.29 -0.41
N ILE A 225 -7.64 6.19 -1.39
CA ILE A 225 -8.82 6.58 -2.18
C ILE A 225 -9.30 5.43 -3.08
N ASP A 226 -8.38 4.55 -3.51
CA ASP A 226 -8.70 3.38 -4.32
C ASP A 226 -9.63 2.41 -3.58
N GLY A 227 -10.85 2.25 -4.08
CA GLY A 227 -11.90 1.43 -3.48
C GLY A 227 -12.56 2.06 -2.25
N MET A 228 -12.31 3.35 -1.99
CA MET A 228 -13.01 4.10 -0.94
C MET A 228 -14.49 4.23 -1.28
N LYS A 229 -15.35 4.03 -0.28
CA LYS A 229 -16.80 4.24 -0.37
C LYS A 229 -17.27 5.16 0.74
N ILE A 230 -18.18 6.06 0.39
CA ILE A 230 -18.80 7.00 1.33
C ILE A 230 -20.27 6.62 1.41
N VAL A 231 -20.79 6.52 2.63
CA VAL A 231 -22.19 6.24 2.89
C VAL A 231 -22.68 7.22 3.93
N GLU A 232 -23.73 7.96 3.61
CA GLU A 232 -24.43 8.77 4.61
C GLU A 232 -25.14 7.85 5.60
N THR A 233 -24.98 8.14 6.89
CA THR A 233 -25.59 7.36 7.96
C THR A 233 -26.54 8.27 8.74
N HIS A 234 -27.54 7.65 9.34
CA HIS A 234 -28.41 8.31 10.28
C HIS A 234 -28.25 7.62 11.64
N ASN A 235 -27.97 8.41 12.66
CA ASN A 235 -27.84 7.93 14.02
C ASN A 235 -28.70 8.83 14.92
N GLU A 236 -29.58 8.21 15.71
CA GLU A 236 -30.56 8.93 16.55
C GLU A 236 -29.89 9.72 17.68
N GLU A 237 -28.75 9.25 18.19
CA GLU A 237 -27.98 9.93 19.24
C GLU A 237 -26.95 10.93 18.69
N TYR A 238 -26.47 10.70 17.47
CA TYR A 238 -25.41 11.49 16.84
C TYR A 238 -25.84 12.02 15.47
N PRO A 239 -26.23 13.30 15.34
CA PRO A 239 -26.59 13.88 14.05
C PRO A 239 -25.34 14.07 13.17
N HIS A 240 -25.58 14.31 11.88
CA HIS A 240 -24.53 14.65 10.90
C HIS A 240 -23.46 13.56 10.73
N THR A 241 -23.89 12.30 10.74
CA THR A 241 -22.99 11.16 10.62
C THR A 241 -22.82 10.70 9.16
N PHE A 242 -21.64 10.19 8.88
CA PHE A 242 -21.32 9.52 7.62
C PHE A 242 -20.23 8.49 7.85
N GLN A 243 -20.14 7.54 6.94
CA GLN A 243 -19.21 6.43 7.01
C GLN A 243 -18.25 6.45 5.83
N VAL A 244 -16.96 6.31 6.13
CA VAL A 244 -15.89 6.16 5.13
C VAL A 244 -15.33 4.76 5.22
N SER A 245 -15.54 3.97 4.17
CA SER A 245 -15.05 2.59 4.07
C SER A 245 -13.88 2.51 3.10
N GLY A 246 -12.70 2.11 3.58
CA GLY A 246 -11.57 1.70 2.74
C GLY A 246 -11.49 0.19 2.58
N LYS A 247 -10.40 -0.30 1.96
CA LYS A 247 -10.16 -1.75 1.78
C LYS A 247 -9.99 -2.51 3.10
N GLU A 248 -9.37 -1.89 4.10
CA GLU A 248 -8.97 -2.57 5.33
C GLU A 248 -9.86 -2.23 6.53
N ARG A 249 -10.47 -1.04 6.54
CA ARG A 249 -11.24 -0.53 7.69
C ARG A 249 -12.34 0.43 7.26
N THR A 250 -13.37 0.48 8.08
CA THR A 250 -14.47 1.43 7.99
C THR A 250 -14.45 2.37 9.20
N LEU A 251 -14.62 3.66 8.94
CA LEU A 251 -14.66 4.73 9.93
C LEU A 251 -16.06 5.33 9.96
N GLU A 252 -16.68 5.35 11.12
CA GLU A 252 -17.93 6.07 11.36
C GLU A 252 -17.62 7.41 12.00
N LEU A 253 -18.05 8.47 11.32
CA LEU A 253 -17.63 9.84 11.56
C LEU A 253 -18.84 10.72 11.77
N GLN A 254 -18.69 11.71 12.65
CA GLN A 254 -19.66 12.76 12.91
C GLN A 254 -19.02 14.11 12.63
N ALA A 255 -19.65 14.89 11.77
CA ALA A 255 -19.27 16.28 11.51
C ALA A 255 -19.82 17.24 12.56
N SER A 256 -19.28 18.46 12.60
CA SER A 256 -19.70 19.46 13.58
C SER A 256 -21.06 20.10 13.25
N SER A 257 -21.49 20.05 11.98
CA SER A 257 -22.77 20.55 11.49
C SER A 257 -23.20 19.80 10.23
N GLU A 258 -24.46 19.98 9.79
CA GLU A 258 -24.91 19.42 8.49
C GLU A 258 -24.10 19.98 7.32
N GLN A 259 -23.78 21.27 7.35
CA GLN A 259 -22.94 21.90 6.33
C GLN A 259 -21.54 21.27 6.30
N ASP A 260 -20.92 21.06 7.47
CA ASP A 260 -19.59 20.46 7.56
C ASP A 260 -19.62 19.00 7.07
N LYS A 261 -20.68 18.26 7.35
CA LYS A 261 -20.93 16.92 6.78
C LYS A 261 -21.00 16.98 5.25
N GLU A 262 -21.83 17.86 4.70
CA GLU A 262 -21.98 18.02 3.24
C GLU A 262 -20.66 18.38 2.57
N GLU A 263 -19.87 19.29 3.16
CA GLU A 263 -18.55 19.66 2.66
C GLU A 263 -17.56 18.50 2.68
N TRP A 264 -17.54 17.70 3.75
CA TRP A 264 -16.69 16.52 3.84
C TRP A 264 -17.06 15.45 2.81
N ILE A 265 -18.35 15.12 2.69
CA ILE A 265 -18.85 14.15 1.73
C ILE A 265 -18.53 14.60 0.30
N LYS A 266 -18.79 15.87 -0.01
CA LYS A 266 -18.50 16.45 -1.31
C LYS A 266 -17.01 16.37 -1.64
N ALA A 267 -16.13 16.81 -0.73
CA ALA A 267 -14.69 16.79 -0.96
C ALA A 267 -14.16 15.35 -1.17
N LEU A 268 -14.65 14.39 -0.39
CA LEU A 268 -14.30 12.98 -0.53
C LEU A 268 -14.80 12.41 -1.86
N GLN A 269 -16.05 12.68 -2.25
CA GLN A 269 -16.65 12.19 -3.49
C GLN A 269 -15.95 12.77 -4.72
N GLU A 270 -15.71 14.08 -4.75
CA GLU A 270 -14.96 14.73 -5.83
C GLU A 270 -13.54 14.18 -5.95
N THR A 271 -12.89 13.84 -4.83
CA THR A 271 -11.56 13.22 -4.83
C THR A 271 -11.59 11.80 -5.42
N ILE A 272 -12.60 11.00 -5.07
CA ILE A 272 -12.81 9.65 -5.63
C ILE A 272 -13.09 9.74 -7.13
N ASP A 273 -13.98 10.65 -7.54
CA ASP A 273 -14.35 10.82 -8.95
C ASP A 273 -13.16 11.32 -9.77
N ALA A 274 -12.38 12.29 -9.27
CA ALA A 274 -11.16 12.75 -9.92
C ALA A 274 -10.09 11.65 -10.00
N PHE A 275 -10.04 10.74 -9.03
CA PHE A 275 -9.19 9.55 -9.08
C PHE A 275 -9.65 8.59 -10.18
N HIS A 276 -10.96 8.31 -10.28
CA HIS A 276 -11.53 7.46 -11.33
C HIS A 276 -11.40 8.06 -12.73
N GLN A 277 -11.63 9.36 -12.91
CA GLN A 277 -11.48 10.04 -14.20
C GLN A 277 -10.04 10.00 -14.70
N ARG A 278 -9.05 10.23 -13.82
CA ARG A 278 -7.62 10.06 -14.15
C ARG A 278 -7.30 8.62 -14.53
N HIS A 279 -7.94 7.65 -13.86
CA HIS A 279 -7.82 6.23 -14.17
C HIS A 279 -8.42 5.87 -15.54
N GLU A 280 -9.57 6.47 -15.89
CA GLU A 280 -10.25 6.27 -17.17
C GLU A 280 -9.57 6.96 -18.34
N THR A 281 -9.09 8.19 -18.16
CA THR A 281 -8.27 8.87 -19.20
C THR A 281 -6.99 8.11 -19.49
N PHE A 282 -6.36 7.51 -18.46
CA PHE A 282 -5.24 6.61 -18.65
C PHE A 282 -5.65 5.33 -19.42
N ARG A 283 -6.77 4.69 -19.05
CA ARG A 283 -7.31 3.53 -19.79
C ARG A 283 -7.64 3.87 -21.25
N ASN A 284 -8.23 5.03 -21.49
CA ASN A 284 -8.64 5.48 -22.82
C ASN A 284 -7.45 5.93 -23.68
N ALA A 285 -6.38 6.45 -23.06
CA ALA A 285 -5.11 6.69 -23.76
C ALA A 285 -4.47 5.37 -24.22
N ILE A 286 -4.56 4.32 -23.40
CA ILE A 286 -4.17 2.96 -23.79
C ILE A 286 -5.09 2.41 -24.90
N ALA A 287 -6.41 2.62 -24.78
CA ALA A 287 -7.39 2.11 -25.77
C ALA A 287 -7.38 2.87 -27.11
N LYS A 288 -7.00 4.15 -27.15
CA LYS A 288 -6.84 4.92 -28.39
C LYS A 288 -5.56 4.57 -29.17
N ASP A 289 -4.53 4.09 -28.48
CA ASP A 289 -3.31 3.57 -29.12
C ASP A 289 -3.52 2.13 -29.67
N ASN A 290 -4.57 1.44 -29.20
CA ASN A 290 -4.95 0.10 -29.65
C ASN A 290 -5.60 0.04 -31.05
N ASP A 291 -6.02 1.16 -31.65
CA ASP A 291 -6.63 1.15 -33.00
C ASP A 291 -5.56 1.19 -34.12
N ILE A 292 -4.28 1.37 -33.79
CA ILE A 292 -3.15 1.43 -34.76
C ILE A 292 -2.03 0.42 -34.44
N HIS A 293 -2.04 -0.25 -33.27
CA HIS A 293 -0.97 -1.15 -32.86
C HIS A 293 -1.44 -2.57 -32.50
N SER A 294 -1.43 -3.44 -33.52
CA SER A 294 -1.52 -4.92 -33.50
C SER A 294 -1.48 -5.57 -32.11
N GLU A 295 -2.64 -5.74 -31.48
CA GLU A 295 -2.82 -6.76 -30.45
C GLU A 295 -2.69 -8.16 -31.08
N VAL A 296 -2.14 -9.09 -30.31
CA VAL A 296 -2.24 -10.52 -30.60
C VAL A 296 -3.69 -10.93 -30.36
N SER A 297 -4.41 -11.32 -31.42
CA SER A 297 -5.79 -11.80 -31.23
C SER A 297 -5.80 -12.90 -30.17
N THR A 298 -6.87 -13.03 -29.39
CA THR A 298 -6.97 -14.06 -28.35
C THR A 298 -6.69 -15.47 -28.88
N ALA A 299 -6.92 -15.72 -30.17
CA ALA A 299 -6.63 -16.97 -30.87
C ALA A 299 -5.13 -17.22 -31.18
N GLU A 300 -4.32 -16.15 -31.22
CA GLU A 300 -2.87 -16.18 -31.50
C GLU A 300 -2.01 -16.00 -30.24
N LEU A 301 -2.64 -15.80 -29.08
CA LEU A 301 -1.97 -15.54 -27.81
C LEU A 301 -1.08 -16.75 -27.42
N GLY A 302 0.22 -16.53 -27.27
CA GLY A 302 1.19 -17.61 -27.01
C GLY A 302 1.68 -18.36 -28.26
N LYS A 303 1.03 -18.18 -29.42
CA LYS A 303 1.48 -18.71 -30.72
C LYS A 303 2.43 -17.78 -31.47
N ARG A 304 2.35 -16.47 -31.19
CA ARG A 304 3.33 -15.47 -31.64
C ARG A 304 3.88 -14.64 -30.47
N ALA A 305 5.12 -14.21 -30.60
CA ALA A 305 5.73 -13.29 -29.66
C ALA A 305 5.00 -11.94 -29.67
N PRO A 306 4.57 -11.39 -28.52
CA PRO A 306 3.93 -10.09 -28.48
C PRO A 306 4.96 -8.98 -28.65
N ARG A 307 4.50 -7.80 -29.10
CA ARG A 307 5.28 -6.57 -28.96
C ARG A 307 5.28 -6.17 -27.48
N TRP A 308 6.45 -6.00 -26.89
CA TRP A 308 6.56 -5.56 -25.51
C TRP A 308 6.32 -4.05 -25.40
N ILE A 309 5.47 -3.68 -24.45
CA ILE A 309 5.27 -2.28 -24.09
C ILE A 309 6.47 -1.82 -23.27
N ARG A 310 7.01 -0.66 -23.59
CA ARG A 310 8.22 -0.17 -22.90
C ARG A 310 7.87 0.24 -21.49
N ASP A 311 8.77 0.00 -20.55
CA ASP A 311 8.53 0.27 -19.12
C ASP A 311 8.18 1.73 -18.80
N ASN A 312 8.66 2.67 -19.63
CA ASN A 312 8.44 4.11 -19.48
C ASN A 312 7.10 4.60 -20.05
N GLU A 313 6.44 3.79 -20.87
CA GLU A 313 5.08 4.06 -21.37
C GLU A 313 4.03 3.72 -20.30
N VAL A 314 4.45 3.16 -19.15
CA VAL A 314 3.56 2.62 -18.13
C VAL A 314 3.99 2.99 -16.70
N THR A 315 3.17 3.79 -16.02
CA THR A 315 3.39 4.20 -14.62
C THR A 315 2.70 3.31 -13.58
N MET A 316 1.73 2.51 -14.01
CA MET A 316 0.90 1.67 -13.14
C MET A 316 0.68 0.27 -13.73
N CYS A 317 0.44 -0.73 -12.88
CA CYS A 317 0.21 -2.10 -13.33
C CYS A 317 -0.98 -2.18 -14.29
N MET A 318 -0.77 -2.70 -15.50
CA MET A 318 -1.81 -2.80 -16.54
C MET A 318 -2.90 -3.85 -16.25
N LYS A 319 -2.84 -4.49 -15.07
CA LYS A 319 -3.87 -5.39 -14.55
C LYS A 319 -4.55 -4.85 -13.30
N CYS A 320 -3.81 -4.69 -12.20
CA CYS A 320 -4.38 -4.25 -10.93
C CYS A 320 -4.28 -2.73 -10.67
N ARG A 321 -3.69 -1.94 -11.58
CA ARG A 321 -3.75 -0.46 -11.60
C ARG A 321 -3.03 0.27 -10.47
N GLU A 322 -2.51 -0.45 -9.49
CA GLU A 322 -1.60 0.11 -8.50
C GLU A 322 -0.30 0.60 -9.16
N SER A 323 0.15 1.79 -8.76
CA SER A 323 1.40 2.40 -9.20
C SER A 323 2.58 1.48 -8.96
N PHE A 324 3.48 1.42 -9.93
CA PHE A 324 4.77 0.76 -9.73
C PHE A 324 5.62 1.58 -8.76
N ASN A 325 6.35 0.91 -7.89
CA ASN A 325 7.35 1.51 -7.03
C ASN A 325 8.60 0.62 -7.03
N ALA A 326 9.76 1.21 -6.75
CA ALA A 326 11.04 0.52 -6.95
C ALA A 326 11.27 -0.66 -5.98
N LEU A 327 10.60 -0.66 -4.83
CA LEU A 327 10.91 -1.54 -3.70
C LEU A 327 9.92 -2.71 -3.57
N THR A 328 8.61 -2.44 -3.53
CA THR A 328 7.57 -3.43 -3.25
C THR A 328 6.75 -3.82 -4.48
N ARG A 329 6.83 -3.03 -5.57
CA ARG A 329 5.96 -3.21 -6.74
C ARG A 329 6.69 -2.97 -8.06
N ARG A 330 7.63 -3.87 -8.36
CA ARG A 330 8.45 -3.84 -9.58
C ARG A 330 7.65 -4.18 -10.84
N ARG A 331 8.16 -3.74 -11.99
CA ARG A 331 7.59 -3.98 -13.33
C ARG A 331 8.01 -5.35 -13.85
N HIS A 332 7.07 -6.05 -14.49
CA HIS A 332 7.30 -7.32 -15.14
C HIS A 332 6.49 -7.37 -16.44
N HIS A 333 7.08 -7.87 -17.52
CA HIS A 333 6.34 -8.06 -18.77
C HIS A 333 5.67 -9.42 -18.82
N CYS A 334 4.42 -9.44 -19.27
CA CYS A 334 3.75 -10.65 -19.71
C CYS A 334 4.37 -11.11 -21.04
N ARG A 335 4.91 -12.33 -21.09
CA ARG A 335 5.49 -12.90 -22.31
C ARG A 335 4.44 -13.26 -23.37
N ALA A 336 3.15 -13.32 -23.01
CA ALA A 336 2.07 -13.62 -23.93
C ALA A 336 1.46 -12.38 -24.60
N CYS A 337 1.25 -11.29 -23.87
CA CYS A 337 0.61 -10.07 -24.38
C CYS A 337 1.47 -8.79 -24.32
N GLY A 338 2.71 -8.87 -23.83
CA GLY A 338 3.64 -7.73 -23.81
C GLY A 338 3.35 -6.64 -22.78
N HIS A 339 2.23 -6.71 -22.06
CA HIS A 339 1.84 -5.74 -21.04
C HIS A 339 2.79 -5.70 -19.83
N VAL A 340 2.92 -4.52 -19.23
CA VAL A 340 3.70 -4.28 -18.00
C VAL A 340 2.81 -4.45 -16.77
N VAL A 341 3.16 -5.39 -15.91
CA VAL A 341 2.36 -5.86 -14.78
C VAL A 341 3.21 -6.02 -13.53
N CYS A 342 2.61 -6.01 -12.33
CA CYS A 342 3.34 -6.26 -11.09
C CYS A 342 3.56 -7.76 -10.87
N TRP A 343 4.38 -8.10 -9.87
CA TRP A 343 4.65 -9.50 -9.54
C TRP A 343 3.37 -10.27 -9.20
N LYS A 344 2.47 -9.69 -8.38
CA LYS A 344 1.16 -10.29 -8.03
C LYS A 344 0.28 -10.58 -9.26
N CYS A 345 0.35 -9.72 -10.27
CA CYS A 345 -0.43 -9.87 -11.50
C CYS A 345 0.24 -10.76 -12.56
N SER A 346 1.48 -11.19 -12.32
CA SER A 346 2.28 -11.98 -13.26
C SER A 346 2.90 -13.20 -12.60
N ASP A 347 2.32 -13.70 -11.52
CA ASP A 347 2.84 -14.87 -10.82
C ASP A 347 2.53 -16.18 -11.54
N TYR A 348 1.94 -16.08 -12.72
CA TYR A 348 1.55 -17.21 -13.56
C TYR A 348 2.61 -17.52 -14.60
N LYS A 349 2.66 -18.80 -14.99
CA LYS A 349 3.47 -19.28 -16.12
C LYS A 349 2.61 -20.12 -17.04
N ALA A 350 2.77 -19.92 -18.34
CA ALA A 350 2.13 -20.70 -19.39
C ALA A 350 3.16 -21.14 -20.43
N GLN A 351 2.89 -22.24 -21.13
CA GLN A 351 3.71 -22.66 -22.26
C GLN A 351 3.40 -21.78 -23.47
N LEU A 352 4.42 -21.18 -24.06
CA LEU A 352 4.27 -20.34 -25.24
C LEU A 352 4.83 -21.11 -26.44
N GLU A 353 3.97 -21.44 -27.40
CA GLU A 353 4.32 -22.19 -28.61
C GLU A 353 5.42 -21.48 -29.41
N TYR A 354 5.39 -20.14 -29.49
CA TYR A 354 6.41 -19.36 -30.21
C TYR A 354 7.83 -19.50 -29.62
N ASP A 355 7.93 -19.87 -28.33
CA ASP A 355 9.18 -20.01 -27.58
C ASP A 355 9.47 -21.51 -27.31
N GLY A 356 9.08 -22.38 -28.24
CA GLY A 356 9.33 -23.82 -28.17
C GLY A 356 8.59 -24.53 -27.03
N GLY A 357 7.43 -24.00 -26.60
CA GLY A 357 6.65 -24.58 -25.50
C GLY A 357 7.24 -24.33 -24.10
N LYS A 358 8.17 -23.38 -23.99
CA LYS A 358 8.80 -23.02 -22.71
C LYS A 358 7.81 -22.36 -21.75
N TRP A 359 7.91 -22.72 -20.47
CA TRP A 359 7.15 -22.09 -19.39
C TRP A 359 7.63 -20.67 -19.14
N SER A 360 6.83 -19.71 -19.59
CA SER A 360 7.16 -18.29 -19.57
C SER A 360 6.17 -17.49 -18.72
N LYS A 361 6.68 -16.43 -18.08
CA LYS A 361 5.89 -15.58 -17.17
C LYS A 361 4.78 -14.86 -17.93
N VAL A 362 3.54 -15.00 -17.49
CA VAL A 362 2.37 -14.38 -18.11
C VAL A 362 1.50 -13.70 -17.05
N CYS A 363 0.68 -12.74 -17.47
CA CYS A 363 -0.32 -12.15 -16.59
C CYS A 363 -1.50 -13.11 -16.39
N ARG A 364 -2.31 -12.87 -15.35
CA ARG A 364 -3.49 -13.69 -15.01
C ARG A 364 -4.39 -13.96 -16.22
N ASP A 365 -4.78 -12.90 -16.93
CA ASP A 365 -5.69 -12.99 -18.07
C ASP A 365 -5.12 -13.86 -19.19
N CYS A 366 -3.83 -13.70 -19.50
CA CYS A 366 -3.17 -14.54 -20.53
C CYS A 366 -3.02 -15.98 -20.08
N TYR A 367 -2.77 -16.21 -18.79
CA TYR A 367 -2.70 -17.56 -18.24
C TYR A 367 -4.05 -18.28 -18.37
N GLN A 368 -5.16 -17.62 -18.07
CA GLN A 368 -6.51 -18.17 -18.21
C GLN A 368 -6.82 -18.54 -19.68
N ILE A 369 -6.53 -17.62 -20.61
CA ILE A 369 -6.76 -17.82 -22.04
C ILE A 369 -5.91 -18.98 -22.59
N ILE A 370 -4.60 -19.00 -22.31
CA ILE A 370 -3.67 -20.01 -22.86
C ILE A 370 -3.90 -21.39 -22.25
N SER A 371 -4.23 -21.44 -20.95
CA SER A 371 -4.43 -22.72 -20.25
C SER A 371 -5.83 -23.30 -20.46
N GLY A 372 -6.74 -22.59 -21.14
CA GLY A 372 -8.12 -23.02 -21.37
C GLY A 372 -8.95 -23.13 -20.08
N LEU A 373 -8.55 -22.43 -19.01
CA LEU A 373 -9.18 -22.54 -17.70
C LEU A 373 -10.29 -21.50 -17.56
N SER A 374 -11.53 -21.96 -17.39
CA SER A 374 -12.62 -21.15 -16.85
C SER A 374 -12.45 -20.99 -15.33
N ASP A 375 -13.09 -19.96 -14.75
CA ASP A 375 -12.98 -19.54 -13.34
C ASP A 375 -13.16 -20.65 -12.28
N SER A 376 -13.56 -21.88 -12.63
CA SER A 376 -13.72 -22.98 -11.67
C SER A 376 -12.40 -23.61 -11.20
N GLU A 377 -11.29 -23.44 -11.91
CA GLU A 377 -10.01 -24.11 -11.57
C GLU A 377 -8.97 -23.20 -10.88
N GLU A 378 -9.27 -21.91 -10.65
CA GLU A 378 -8.39 -20.98 -9.91
C GLU A 378 -8.09 -21.42 -8.46
N LYS A 379 -8.88 -22.35 -7.91
CA LYS A 379 -8.70 -22.87 -6.54
C LYS A 379 -7.50 -23.82 -6.37
N LYS A 380 -6.90 -24.34 -7.44
CA LYS A 380 -5.82 -25.35 -7.34
C LYS A 380 -4.39 -24.80 -7.23
N ARG A 381 -4.15 -23.48 -7.32
CA ARG A 381 -2.78 -22.92 -7.38
C ARG A 381 -2.48 -21.81 -6.38
N ARG A 382 -3.27 -21.65 -5.31
CA ARG A 382 -2.85 -20.90 -4.12
C ARG A 382 -1.73 -21.70 -3.43
N GLY A 383 -0.65 -21.07 -2.98
CA GLY A 383 0.38 -21.78 -2.21
C GLY A 383 -0.24 -22.47 -1.00
N ILE A 384 0.31 -23.60 -0.54
CA ILE A 384 -0.28 -24.44 0.54
C ILE A 384 -0.61 -23.67 1.85
N LEU A 385 -0.05 -22.47 2.04
CA LEU A 385 -0.31 -21.60 3.19
C LEU A 385 -1.29 -20.44 2.90
N GLU A 386 -1.62 -20.15 1.64
CA GLU A 386 -2.46 -19.02 1.22
C GLU A 386 -3.93 -19.42 1.02
N ILE A 387 -4.39 -20.42 1.78
CA ILE A 387 -5.78 -20.86 1.77
C ILE A 387 -6.54 -20.13 2.89
N GLU A 388 -7.61 -19.42 2.54
CA GLU A 388 -8.41 -18.66 3.50
C GLU A 388 -9.15 -19.59 4.48
N SER A 389 -9.05 -19.34 5.78
CA SER A 389 -9.69 -20.17 6.82
C SER A 389 -11.20 -20.26 6.64
N ALA A 390 -11.85 -19.18 6.21
CA ALA A 390 -13.30 -19.15 5.96
C ALA A 390 -13.71 -20.07 4.79
N GLU A 391 -12.86 -20.17 3.76
CA GLU A 391 -13.09 -21.02 2.58
C GLU A 391 -13.00 -22.51 2.95
N VAL A 392 -12.01 -22.92 3.76
CA VAL A 392 -11.85 -24.31 4.18
C VAL A 392 -12.79 -24.72 5.31
N SER A 393 -13.13 -23.81 6.22
CA SER A 393 -14.04 -24.12 7.34
C SER A 393 -15.46 -24.42 6.85
N GLY A 394 -15.93 -23.70 5.81
CA GLY A 394 -17.25 -23.88 5.20
C GLY A 394 -17.44 -25.21 4.46
N ASN A 395 -16.36 -25.90 4.10
CA ASN A 395 -16.38 -27.21 3.45
C ASN A 395 -15.37 -28.17 4.10
N SER A 396 -15.40 -28.26 5.43
CA SER A 396 -14.49 -29.09 6.24
C SER A 396 -15.09 -30.44 6.63
N VAL A 397 -14.22 -31.44 6.81
CA VAL A 397 -14.56 -32.70 7.49
C VAL A 397 -14.66 -32.43 8.99
N VAL A 398 -13.73 -31.64 9.51
CA VAL A 398 -13.70 -31.18 10.90
C VAL A 398 -12.99 -29.82 10.99
N CYS A 399 -13.57 -28.91 11.76
CA CYS A 399 -12.94 -27.65 12.15
C CYS A 399 -13.33 -27.26 13.57
N SER A 400 -12.37 -26.83 14.38
CA SER A 400 -12.60 -26.24 15.70
C SER A 400 -11.33 -25.60 16.23
N PHE A 401 -11.43 -24.89 17.35
CA PHE A 401 -10.24 -24.56 18.12
C PHE A 401 -9.68 -25.82 18.80
N LEU A 402 -8.35 -25.91 18.84
CA LEU A 402 -7.58 -26.85 19.66
C LEU A 402 -6.46 -26.08 20.35
N GLN A 403 -6.03 -26.57 21.52
CA GLN A 403 -4.74 -26.19 22.09
C GLN A 403 -3.66 -26.94 21.33
N TYR A 404 -2.58 -26.26 20.96
CA TYR A 404 -1.48 -26.80 20.17
C TYR A 404 -0.12 -26.52 20.81
N MET A 405 0.77 -27.51 20.75
CA MET A 405 2.15 -27.41 21.20
C MET A 405 3.11 -28.10 20.21
N GLU A 406 4.21 -27.42 19.89
CA GLU A 406 5.30 -27.94 19.06
C GLU A 406 6.63 -27.90 19.83
N LYS A 407 7.35 -29.03 19.92
CA LYS A 407 8.74 -29.11 20.42
C LYS A 407 9.01 -28.25 21.69
N SER A 408 8.25 -28.50 22.75
CA SER A 408 8.40 -27.87 24.07
C SER A 408 8.10 -26.36 24.15
N LYS A 409 7.51 -25.77 23.11
CA LYS A 409 6.92 -24.41 23.16
C LYS A 409 5.70 -24.38 24.10
N PRO A 410 5.28 -23.20 24.60
CA PRO A 410 4.04 -23.10 25.36
C PRO A 410 2.82 -23.48 24.52
N TRP A 411 1.78 -24.01 25.18
CA TRP A 411 0.49 -24.28 24.56
C TRP A 411 -0.12 -22.97 24.02
N GLN A 412 -0.65 -23.02 22.81
CA GLN A 412 -1.34 -21.91 22.17
C GLN A 412 -2.65 -22.37 21.53
N LYS A 413 -3.66 -21.51 21.53
CA LYS A 413 -4.93 -21.78 20.86
C LYS A 413 -4.78 -21.58 19.36
N ALA A 414 -5.15 -22.60 18.57
CA ALA A 414 -5.12 -22.55 17.12
C ALA A 414 -6.47 -22.99 16.54
N TRP A 415 -6.91 -22.34 15.46
CA TRP A 415 -8.04 -22.78 14.66
C TRP A 415 -7.58 -23.87 13.68
N CYS A 416 -8.02 -25.10 13.91
CA CYS A 416 -7.58 -26.28 13.19
C CYS A 416 -8.67 -26.71 12.20
N VAL A 417 -8.29 -27.03 10.97
CA VAL A 417 -9.22 -27.39 9.89
C VAL A 417 -8.66 -28.54 9.04
N ILE A 418 -9.47 -29.58 8.81
CA ILE A 418 -9.24 -30.59 7.75
C ILE A 418 -10.33 -30.39 6.69
N PRO A 419 -10.00 -29.84 5.51
CA PRO A 419 -10.98 -29.59 4.46
C PRO A 419 -11.40 -30.89 3.74
N LYS A 420 -12.64 -30.97 3.24
CA LYS A 420 -13.11 -32.15 2.48
C LYS A 420 -12.35 -32.37 1.16
N GLN A 421 -11.94 -31.27 0.52
CA GLN A 421 -11.21 -31.28 -0.74
C GLN A 421 -9.73 -31.65 -0.61
N ASP A 422 -9.19 -31.64 0.62
CA ASP A 422 -7.83 -32.04 0.94
C ASP A 422 -7.81 -32.72 2.34
N PRO A 423 -8.39 -33.92 2.45
CA PRO A 423 -8.66 -34.58 3.73
C PRO A 423 -7.41 -35.13 4.41
N LEU A 424 -6.26 -35.09 3.74
CA LEU A 424 -4.99 -35.61 4.23
C LEU A 424 -4.10 -34.51 4.85
N VAL A 425 -4.55 -33.26 4.85
CA VAL A 425 -3.77 -32.12 5.37
C VAL A 425 -4.56 -31.39 6.46
N LEU A 426 -3.90 -31.21 7.61
CA LEU A 426 -4.38 -30.38 8.71
C LEU A 426 -3.85 -28.96 8.56
N TYR A 427 -4.74 -27.99 8.45
CA TYR A 427 -4.43 -26.57 8.37
C TYR A 427 -4.62 -25.91 9.74
N MET A 428 -3.69 -25.03 10.10
CA MET A 428 -3.70 -24.31 11.37
C MET A 428 -3.66 -22.80 11.16
N TYR A 429 -4.59 -22.10 11.80
CA TYR A 429 -4.76 -20.65 11.72
C TYR A 429 -4.73 -20.03 13.11
N GLY A 430 -4.41 -18.74 13.20
CA GLY A 430 -4.54 -17.99 14.45
C GLY A 430 -6.00 -17.70 14.78
N ALA A 431 -6.82 -17.47 13.76
CA ALA A 431 -8.24 -17.22 13.86
C ALA A 431 -9.05 -17.78 12.67
N PRO A 432 -10.37 -18.04 12.84
CA PRO A 432 -11.23 -18.54 11.78
C PRO A 432 -11.35 -17.63 10.54
N GLN A 433 -11.00 -16.35 10.66
CA GLN A 433 -11.06 -15.36 9.57
C GLN A 433 -9.70 -15.12 8.89
N ASP A 434 -8.65 -15.80 9.30
CA ASP A 434 -7.31 -15.58 8.74
C ASP A 434 -7.25 -15.99 7.27
N VAL A 435 -6.66 -15.13 6.44
CA VAL A 435 -6.47 -15.35 5.01
C VAL A 435 -5.22 -16.19 4.69
N ARG A 436 -4.49 -16.63 5.73
CA ARG A 436 -3.24 -17.39 5.61
C ARG A 436 -3.06 -18.35 6.78
N ALA A 437 -2.73 -19.61 6.49
CA ALA A 437 -2.41 -20.61 7.50
C ALA A 437 -1.05 -20.33 8.15
N GLN A 438 -0.98 -20.48 9.47
CA GLN A 438 0.26 -20.39 10.25
C GLN A 438 1.13 -21.64 10.05
N ALA A 439 0.50 -22.80 9.90
CA ALA A 439 1.17 -24.06 9.62
C ALA A 439 0.23 -25.04 8.89
N THR A 440 0.81 -25.97 8.16
CA THR A 440 0.14 -27.16 7.61
C THR A 440 0.86 -28.42 8.02
N ILE A 441 0.10 -29.47 8.32
CA ILE A 441 0.62 -30.80 8.70
C ILE A 441 0.06 -31.83 7.72
N PRO A 442 0.89 -32.44 6.86
CA PRO A 442 0.45 -33.55 6.01
C PRO A 442 0.29 -34.79 6.89
N LEU A 443 -0.94 -35.23 7.13
CA LEU A 443 -1.26 -36.27 8.10
C LEU A 443 -0.81 -37.67 7.64
N LEU A 444 -0.65 -37.89 6.33
CA LEU A 444 -0.31 -39.21 5.79
C LEU A 444 0.97 -39.79 6.43
N GLY A 445 0.83 -40.97 7.05
CA GLY A 445 1.93 -41.67 7.72
C GLY A 445 2.37 -41.10 9.07
N TYR A 446 1.58 -40.22 9.71
CA TYR A 446 1.79 -39.83 11.11
C TYR A 446 1.27 -40.93 12.06
N LEU A 447 1.98 -41.18 13.15
CA LEU A 447 1.52 -42.02 14.25
C LEU A 447 0.67 -41.18 15.21
N VAL A 448 -0.51 -41.69 15.57
CA VAL A 448 -1.43 -41.07 16.53
C VAL A 448 -1.26 -41.74 17.90
N ASP A 449 -0.92 -40.97 18.92
CA ASP A 449 -0.84 -41.40 20.32
C ASP A 449 -1.94 -40.71 21.13
N ASP A 450 -2.89 -41.51 21.61
CA ASP A 450 -4.08 -41.08 22.37
C ASP A 450 -3.93 -41.30 23.89
N MET A 451 -2.73 -41.70 24.35
CA MET A 451 -2.51 -41.98 25.77
C MET A 451 -2.03 -40.71 26.49
N PRO A 452 -2.84 -40.10 27.37
CA PRO A 452 -2.44 -38.90 28.08
C PRO A 452 -1.33 -39.22 29.09
N ARG A 453 -0.23 -38.45 29.07
CA ARG A 453 0.80 -38.52 30.11
C ARG A 453 0.43 -37.58 31.25
N SER A 454 0.94 -37.81 32.46
CA SER A 454 0.62 -37.02 33.66
C SER A 454 0.95 -35.52 33.55
N ALA A 455 1.71 -35.09 32.54
CA ALA A 455 2.11 -33.70 32.30
C ALA A 455 1.36 -33.03 31.13
N ASP A 456 0.48 -33.76 30.42
CA ASP A 456 -0.27 -33.22 29.29
C ASP A 456 -1.60 -32.59 29.73
N LEU A 457 -2.19 -31.71 28.91
CA LEU A 457 -3.53 -31.19 29.14
C LEU A 457 -4.59 -32.31 29.08
N PRO A 458 -5.74 -32.17 29.77
CA PRO A 458 -6.88 -33.06 29.59
C PRO A 458 -7.29 -33.16 28.11
N HIS A 459 -7.79 -34.33 27.71
CA HIS A 459 -8.25 -34.59 26.34
C HIS A 459 -7.18 -34.37 25.25
N SER A 460 -5.92 -34.65 25.57
CA SER A 460 -4.80 -34.49 24.66
C SER A 460 -4.52 -35.73 23.81
N PHE A 461 -3.97 -35.49 22.62
CA PHE A 461 -3.47 -36.50 21.69
C PHE A 461 -2.23 -35.96 20.96
N LYS A 462 -1.39 -36.86 20.43
CA LYS A 462 -0.12 -36.51 19.79
C LYS A 462 0.00 -37.11 18.40
N LEU A 463 0.55 -36.33 17.48
CA LEU A 463 0.92 -36.76 16.13
C LEU A 463 2.44 -36.78 16.02
N THR A 464 3.00 -37.95 15.71
CA THR A 464 4.45 -38.15 15.61
C THR A 464 4.84 -38.73 14.26
N GLN A 465 5.79 -38.08 13.58
CA GLN A 465 6.41 -38.62 12.37
C GLN A 465 7.89 -38.23 12.34
N SER A 466 8.77 -39.24 12.35
CA SER A 466 10.23 -39.04 12.40
C SER A 466 10.67 -38.12 13.56
N LYS A 467 11.12 -36.89 13.27
CA LYS A 467 11.54 -35.87 14.26
C LYS A 467 10.46 -34.84 14.57
N SER A 468 9.27 -34.94 13.96
CA SER A 468 8.15 -34.02 14.19
C SER A 468 7.20 -34.59 15.23
N VAL A 469 6.92 -33.80 16.27
CA VAL A 469 5.98 -34.13 17.33
C VAL A 469 5.06 -32.92 17.53
N HIS A 470 3.77 -33.14 17.31
CA HIS A 470 2.71 -32.14 17.48
C HIS A 470 1.75 -32.64 18.56
N SER A 471 1.56 -31.86 19.62
CA SER A 471 0.60 -32.19 20.68
C SER A 471 -0.63 -31.30 20.54
N PHE A 472 -1.80 -31.90 20.64
CA PHE A 472 -3.09 -31.22 20.60
C PHE A 472 -3.89 -31.53 21.85
N ALA A 473 -4.76 -30.61 22.27
CA ALA A 473 -5.77 -30.88 23.30
C ALA A 473 -7.10 -30.22 22.93
N ALA A 474 -8.18 -30.97 23.08
CA ALA A 474 -9.53 -30.51 22.82
C ALA A 474 -10.20 -29.98 24.10
N ASP A 475 -11.20 -29.12 23.94
CA ASP A 475 -11.95 -28.57 25.09
C ASP A 475 -12.90 -29.61 25.74
N SER A 476 -13.18 -30.74 25.08
CA SER A 476 -13.98 -31.85 25.62
C SER A 476 -13.56 -33.21 25.05
N GLU A 477 -13.94 -34.29 25.74
CA GLU A 477 -13.66 -35.66 25.30
C GLU A 477 -14.41 -36.00 24.00
N GLU A 478 -15.64 -35.51 23.83
CA GLU A 478 -16.41 -35.73 22.60
C GLU A 478 -15.74 -35.07 21.40
N LEU A 479 -15.20 -33.86 21.59
CA LEU A 479 -14.47 -33.15 20.55
C LEU A 479 -13.15 -33.86 20.22
N LYS A 480 -12.44 -34.37 21.22
CA LYS A 480 -11.23 -35.18 21.05
C LYS A 480 -11.52 -36.43 20.21
N GLN A 481 -12.55 -37.20 20.57
CA GLN A 481 -12.93 -38.41 19.84
C GLN A 481 -13.34 -38.11 18.40
N LYS A 482 -14.02 -36.97 18.16
CA LYS A 482 -14.35 -36.51 16.81
C LYS A 482 -13.09 -36.23 15.98
N TRP A 483 -12.10 -35.55 16.54
CA TRP A 483 -10.83 -35.28 15.87
C TRP A 483 -10.02 -36.55 15.60
N LEU A 484 -9.90 -37.43 16.58
CA LEU A 484 -9.17 -38.71 16.44
C LEU A 484 -9.76 -39.59 15.35
N LYS A 485 -11.09 -39.72 15.28
CA LYS A 485 -11.76 -40.50 14.23
C LYS A 485 -11.36 -40.03 12.82
N ILE A 486 -11.33 -38.71 12.59
CA ILE A 486 -10.99 -38.16 11.28
C ILE A 486 -9.49 -38.25 11.00
N ILE A 487 -8.65 -37.96 11.99
CA ILE A 487 -7.19 -38.03 11.83
C ILE A 487 -6.75 -39.48 11.57
N LEU A 488 -7.32 -40.46 12.27
CA LEU A 488 -6.97 -41.88 12.08
C LEU A 488 -7.25 -42.38 10.65
N LEU A 489 -8.31 -41.88 10.01
CA LEU A 489 -8.58 -42.14 8.59
C LEU A 489 -7.55 -41.42 7.69
N ALA A 490 -7.26 -40.15 7.99
CA ALA A 490 -6.34 -39.35 7.20
C ALA A 490 -4.88 -39.86 7.25
N VAL A 491 -4.42 -40.41 8.39
CA VAL A 491 -3.05 -40.94 8.50
C VAL A 491 -2.84 -42.24 7.71
N THR A 492 -3.91 -43.03 7.50
CA THR A 492 -3.89 -44.26 6.69
C THR A 492 -4.18 -44.01 5.21
N GLY A 493 -4.55 -42.78 4.84
CA GLY A 493 -4.91 -42.40 3.48
C GLY A 493 -6.36 -42.71 3.10
N GLU A 494 -7.20 -43.06 4.07
CA GLU A 494 -8.63 -43.30 3.89
C GLU A 494 -9.43 -41.99 4.05
N THR A 495 -10.44 -41.80 3.21
CA THR A 495 -11.34 -40.64 3.28
C THR A 495 -12.68 -41.03 3.89
N PRO A 496 -13.37 -40.13 4.62
CA PRO A 496 -14.69 -40.42 5.20
C PRO A 496 -15.75 -40.79 4.15
N ASP A 497 -15.56 -40.37 2.90
CA ASP A 497 -16.33 -40.77 1.74
C ASP A 497 -15.45 -41.73 0.89
N GLY A 498 -15.65 -43.04 1.04
CA GLY A 498 -15.02 -44.12 0.25
C GLY A 498 -16.05 -44.84 -0.62
N PRO A 499 -15.63 -45.62 -1.65
CA PRO A 499 -16.34 -45.81 -2.91
C PRO A 499 -17.56 -46.70 -2.80
N ASP A 500 -18.72 -46.18 -3.19
CA ASP A 500 -19.94 -46.97 -3.39
C ASP A 500 -20.42 -46.74 -4.83
N GLU A 501 -19.96 -47.59 -5.75
CA GLU A 501 -20.66 -47.91 -7.00
C GLU A 501 -19.89 -49.01 -7.75
N GLN A 502 -20.26 -50.26 -7.48
CA GLN A 502 -20.35 -51.35 -8.46
C GLN A 502 -20.79 -52.63 -7.72
N LEU A 503 -22.10 -52.86 -7.62
CA LEU A 503 -22.76 -54.19 -7.60
C LEU A 503 -24.24 -54.05 -7.19
N ALA A 504 -25.14 -53.88 -8.17
CA ALA A 504 -26.52 -54.38 -8.13
C ALA A 504 -27.22 -54.04 -9.45
N GLY A 505 -26.97 -54.85 -10.48
CA GLY A 505 -27.70 -54.81 -11.74
C GLY A 505 -28.11 -56.22 -12.13
N LEU A 506 -28.89 -56.90 -11.27
CA LEU A 506 -29.60 -58.13 -11.60
C LEU A 506 -30.88 -58.19 -10.75
N ASP A 507 -32.02 -58.04 -11.42
CA ASP A 507 -33.30 -58.73 -11.20
C ASP A 507 -34.51 -57.82 -11.47
N GLU A 508 -34.89 -57.69 -12.75
CA GLU A 508 -36.29 -57.48 -13.13
C GLU A 508 -36.90 -58.85 -13.51
N PRO A 509 -38.04 -59.26 -12.92
CA PRO A 509 -38.84 -60.36 -13.44
C PRO A 509 -39.76 -59.89 -14.58
N PRO A 510 -40.17 -60.81 -15.48
CA PRO A 510 -40.62 -60.46 -16.83
C PRO A 510 -42.10 -60.05 -16.89
N GLU A 511 -42.40 -59.05 -17.71
CA GLU A 511 -43.74 -58.80 -18.24
C GLU A 511 -44.21 -59.98 -19.12
N PRO A 512 -45.50 -60.36 -19.07
CA PRO A 512 -46.04 -61.36 -19.97
C PRO A 512 -46.29 -60.75 -21.36
N LYS A 513 -45.68 -61.40 -22.36
CA LYS A 513 -45.91 -61.17 -23.79
C LYS A 513 -47.34 -61.49 -24.21
N ASN A 514 -47.89 -60.56 -25.00
CA ASN A 514 -48.73 -60.75 -26.19
C ASN A 514 -49.69 -61.94 -26.25
N LYS A 515 -50.95 -61.62 -26.56
CA LYS A 515 -51.60 -62.29 -27.70
C LYS A 515 -52.23 -61.26 -28.64
N SER A 516 -51.84 -61.41 -29.90
CA SER A 516 -52.41 -60.82 -31.09
C SER A 516 -53.85 -61.30 -31.32
N GLU A 517 -54.62 -60.38 -31.90
CA GLU A 517 -55.80 -60.50 -32.75
C GLU A 517 -56.25 -61.92 -33.17
N CYS A 518 -57.55 -62.21 -32.96
CA CYS A 518 -58.30 -63.46 -33.27
C CYS A 518 -57.92 -64.72 -32.49
#